data_AF-A0AAV5U6V9-F1
#
_entry.id   AF-A0AAV5U6V9-F1
#
_cell.length_a   1.000
_cell.length_b   1.000
_cell.length_c   1.000
_cell.angle_alpha   90.00
_cell.angle_beta   90.00
_cell.angle_gamma   90.00
#
_symmetry.space_group_name_H-M   'P 1'
#
loop_
_entity.id
_entity.type
_entity.pdbx_description
1 polymer ?
#
loop_
_entity_poly.entity_id
_entity_poly.type
_entity_poly.pdbx_seq_one_letter_code
_entity_poly.pdbx_strand_id
1 'polypeptide(L)'
;CAINHLHRQGIIHRDLKPSNIAVDEKGVVKVLDFGMARIFDTIAASEMTGYVVTRYYRASEVVVGFLPDEDVFTHLSPYSEKVDIWSIGCIFA
;
A
#
# COMPACT_ATOMS: atom_id res chain seq x y z
N CYS A 1 -7.53 0.68 15.40
CA CYS A 1 -8.07 0.06 14.18
C CYS A 1 -6.98 -0.78 13.51
N ALA A 2 -7.35 -1.68 12.59
CA ALA A 2 -6.45 -2.66 11.96
C ALA A 2 -5.19 -2.03 11.34
N ILE A 3 -5.35 -0.96 10.55
CA ILE A 3 -4.22 -0.30 9.87
C ILE A 3 -3.23 0.34 10.85
N ASN A 4 -3.72 1.04 11.88
CA ASN A 4 -2.85 1.57 12.94
C ASN A 4 -2.11 0.46 13.71
N HIS A 5 -2.68 -0.75 13.82
CA HIS A 5 -1.97 -1.89 14.41
C HIS A 5 -0.82 -2.35 13.52
N LEU A 6 -1.04 -2.50 12.20
CA LEU A 6 0.00 -2.85 11.24
C LEU A 6 1.15 -1.83 11.26
N HIS A 7 0.82 -0.53 11.19
CA HIS A 7 1.82 0.55 11.17
C HIS A 7 2.67 0.56 12.44
N ARG A 8 2.08 0.28 13.62
CA ARG A 8 2.82 0.15 14.88
C ARG A 8 3.74 -1.07 14.94
N GLN A 9 3.43 -2.13 14.18
CA GLN A 9 4.29 -3.30 14.01
C GLN A 9 5.31 -3.10 12.88
N GLY A 10 5.37 -1.91 12.29
CA GLY A 10 6.26 -1.61 11.20
C GLY A 10 5.86 -2.23 9.87
N ILE A 11 4.59 -2.63 9.71
CA ILE A 11 4.05 -3.27 8.50
C ILE A 11 3.21 -2.27 7.72
N ILE A 12 3.48 -2.15 6.42
CA ILE A 12 2.68 -1.37 5.47
C ILE A 12 1.90 -2.35 4.59
N HIS A 13 0.59 -2.12 4.39
CA HIS A 13 -0.28 -3.02 3.63
C HIS A 13 -0.06 -2.89 2.10
N ARG A 14 0.04 -1.66 1.59
CA ARG A 14 0.35 -1.30 0.18
C ARG A 14 -0.67 -1.68 -0.90
N ASP A 15 -1.66 -2.51 -0.58
CA ASP A 15 -2.74 -2.86 -1.51
C ASP A 15 -4.13 -2.78 -0.86
N LEU A 16 -4.42 -1.68 -0.15
CA LEU A 16 -5.75 -1.44 0.38
C LEU A 16 -6.70 -1.03 -0.76
N LYS A 17 -7.81 -1.75 -0.86
CA LYS A 17 -8.89 -1.57 -1.84
C LYS A 17 -10.18 -2.21 -1.28
N PRO A 18 -11.37 -1.84 -1.77
CA PRO A 18 -12.63 -2.38 -1.25
C PRO A 18 -12.69 -3.91 -1.27
N SER A 19 -12.14 -4.56 -2.30
CA SER A 19 -12.11 -6.04 -2.37
C SER A 19 -11.20 -6.72 -1.34
N ASN A 20 -10.31 -5.97 -0.69
CA ASN A 20 -9.46 -6.44 0.41
C ASN A 20 -10.03 -6.08 1.80
N ILE A 21 -11.28 -5.59 1.86
CA ILE A 21 -11.99 -5.26 3.10
C ILE A 21 -13.22 -6.16 3.18
N ALA A 22 -13.21 -7.09 4.12
CA ALA A 22 -14.34 -7.97 4.39
C ALA A 22 -15.09 -7.52 5.64
N VAL A 23 -16.38 -7.87 5.68
CA VAL A 23 -17.25 -7.67 6.85
C VAL A 23 -17.84 -9.02 7.21
N ASP A 24 -17.70 -9.42 8.48
CA ASP A 24 -18.32 -10.67 8.95
C ASP A 24 -19.80 -10.48 9.33
N GLU A 25 -20.49 -11.57 9.67
CA GLU A 25 -21.90 -11.58 10.05
C GLU A 25 -22.24 -10.68 11.24
N LYS A 26 -21.24 -10.29 12.04
CA LYS A 26 -21.38 -9.39 13.19
C LYS A 26 -21.10 -7.94 12.84
N GLY A 27 -20.87 -7.63 11.56
CA GLY A 27 -20.51 -6.28 11.11
C GLY A 27 -19.06 -5.90 11.41
N VAL A 28 -18.19 -6.86 11.75
CA VAL A 28 -16.79 -6.57 12.07
C VAL A 28 -15.97 -6.51 10.78
N VAL A 29 -15.28 -5.38 10.58
CA VAL A 29 -14.40 -5.15 9.44
C VAL A 29 -13.07 -5.88 9.61
N LYS A 30 -12.64 -6.59 8.58
CA LYS A 30 -11.37 -7.32 8.50
C LYS A 30 -10.60 -6.92 7.25
N VAL A 31 -9.28 -6.75 7.42
CA VAL A 31 -8.34 -6.48 6.32
C VAL A 31 -7.82 -7.81 5.79
N LEU A 32 -7.81 -7.96 4.46
CA LEU A 32 -7.40 -9.16 3.75
C LEU A 32 -6.20 -8.88 2.82
N ASP A 33 -5.57 -9.95 2.32
CA ASP A 33 -4.54 -9.95 1.28
C ASP A 33 -3.26 -9.14 1.61
N PHE A 34 -2.34 -9.81 2.29
CA PHE A 34 -1.04 -9.27 2.69
C PHE A 34 0.08 -9.57 1.68
N GLY A 35 -0.23 -10.04 0.45
CA GLY A 35 0.80 -10.42 -0.53
C GLY A 35 1.75 -9.27 -0.90
N MET A 36 1.23 -8.04 -0.85
CA MET A 36 1.98 -6.81 -1.12
C MET A 36 2.51 -6.12 0.15
N ALA A 37 2.20 -6.65 1.33
CA ALA A 37 2.60 -6.05 2.59
C ALA A 37 4.12 -6.16 2.79
N ARG A 38 4.72 -5.14 3.42
CA ARG A 38 6.18 -5.08 3.65
C ARG A 38 6.50 -4.47 5.02
N ILE A 39 7.63 -4.89 5.60
CA ILE A 39 8.19 -4.29 6.82
C ILE A 39 9.05 -3.08 6.42
N PHE A 40 8.97 -1.96 7.15
CA PHE A 40 9.69 -0.72 6.83
C PHE A 40 11.17 -0.93 6.47
N ASP A 41 11.88 -1.78 7.22
CA ASP A 41 13.31 -2.02 7.06
C ASP A 41 13.69 -2.80 5.79
N THR A 42 12.71 -3.45 5.14
CA THR A 42 12.91 -4.27 3.93
C THR A 42 12.54 -3.55 2.63
N ILE A 43 12.06 -2.30 2.71
CA ILE A 43 11.58 -1.53 1.55
C ILE A 43 12.74 -1.20 0.59
N ALA A 44 13.98 -1.22 1.06
CA ALA A 44 15.17 -0.95 0.26
C ALA A 44 15.50 -2.03 -0.80
N ALA A 45 14.87 -3.22 -0.78
CA ALA A 45 15.40 -4.39 -1.51
C ALA A 45 14.41 -5.22 -2.35
N SER A 46 13.13 -4.83 -2.49
CA SER A 46 12.18 -5.70 -3.22
C SER A 46 12.03 -5.30 -4.69
N GLU A 47 12.46 -6.21 -5.57
CA GLU A 47 12.12 -6.25 -7.00
C GLU A 47 10.62 -6.00 -7.23
N MET A 48 10.33 -5.09 -8.17
CA MET A 48 8.99 -4.63 -8.51
C MET A 48 8.52 -5.39 -9.75
N THR A 49 7.68 -6.41 -9.54
CA THR A 49 7.05 -7.17 -10.64
C THR A 49 6.16 -6.23 -11.47
N GLY A 50 6.45 -6.21 -12.78
CA GLY A 50 5.87 -5.28 -13.74
C GLY A 50 4.36 -5.46 -13.99
N TYR A 51 3.73 -4.31 -14.18
CA TYR A 51 2.68 -3.97 -15.15
C TYR A 51 1.31 -4.70 -15.12
N VAL A 52 0.27 -3.87 -15.29
CA VAL A 52 -1.14 -4.17 -15.61
C VAL A 52 -2.08 -4.54 -14.45
N VAL A 53 -2.24 -3.69 -13.42
CA VAL A 53 -3.48 -3.71 -12.61
C VAL A 53 -3.86 -2.30 -12.13
N THR A 54 -5.17 -2.11 -11.96
CA THR A 54 -5.91 -0.91 -11.57
C THR A 54 -5.30 -0.14 -10.39
N ARG A 55 -4.95 1.14 -10.61
CA ARG A 55 -4.17 1.99 -9.67
C ARG A 55 -5.01 2.93 -8.79
N TYR A 56 -6.35 2.88 -8.84
CA TYR A 56 -7.21 3.94 -8.26
C TYR A 56 -7.00 4.22 -6.77
N TYR A 57 -6.59 3.21 -6.00
CA TYR A 57 -6.39 3.35 -4.55
C TYR A 57 -4.92 3.57 -4.17
N ARG A 58 -3.98 3.57 -5.13
CA ARG A 58 -2.55 3.73 -4.83
C ARG A 58 -2.19 5.21 -4.72
N ALA A 59 -1.33 5.52 -3.74
CA ALA A 59 -0.77 6.86 -3.59
C ALA A 59 0.05 7.28 -4.82
N SER A 60 0.13 8.58 -5.10
CA SER A 60 0.80 9.08 -6.31
C SER A 60 2.30 8.76 -6.30
N GLU A 61 2.96 8.81 -5.15
CA GLU A 61 4.35 8.40 -4.97
C GLU A 61 4.56 6.91 -5.27
N VAL A 62 3.58 6.07 -4.95
CA VAL A 62 3.59 4.66 -5.29
C VAL A 62 3.50 4.52 -6.81
N VAL A 63 2.65 5.28 -7.49
CA VAL A 63 2.51 5.25 -8.96
C VAL A 63 3.72 5.83 -9.70
N VAL A 64 4.25 6.96 -9.26
CA VAL A 64 5.36 7.68 -9.90
C VAL A 64 6.66 6.92 -9.76
N GLY A 65 6.89 6.25 -8.63
CA GLY A 65 8.03 5.33 -8.48
C GLY A 65 7.98 4.10 -9.40
N PHE A 66 6.86 3.84 -10.09
CA PHE A 66 6.75 2.78 -11.11
C PHE A 66 6.99 3.27 -12.55
N LEU A 67 7.21 4.56 -12.80
CA LEU A 67 7.43 5.05 -14.16
C LEU A 67 8.88 4.74 -14.58
N PRO A 68 9.09 4.05 -15.72
CA PRO A 68 10.41 3.78 -16.25
C PRO A 68 10.93 5.05 -16.95
N ASP A 69 11.31 6.06 -16.18
CA ASP A 69 12.17 7.13 -16.69
C ASP A 69 13.60 6.85 -16.21
N GLU A 70 14.52 6.76 -17.17
CA GLU A 70 15.89 6.27 -16.99
C GLU A 70 16.79 7.17 -16.14
N ASP A 71 16.35 8.38 -15.80
CA ASP A 71 17.11 9.32 -14.99
C ASP A 71 16.13 10.11 -14.13
N VAL A 72 16.26 10.02 -12.80
CA VAL A 72 15.99 11.09 -11.78
C VAL A 72 15.66 10.55 -10.37
N PHE A 73 15.37 9.27 -10.13
CA PHE A 73 14.83 8.88 -8.82
C PHE A 73 15.39 7.62 -8.15
N THR A 74 16.72 7.54 -8.01
CA THR A 74 17.38 6.76 -6.94
C THR A 74 17.23 7.38 -5.54
N HIS A 75 16.47 8.48 -5.40
CA HIS A 75 16.15 9.16 -4.15
C HIS A 75 14.64 9.42 -3.95
N LEU A 76 13.74 8.56 -4.47
CA LEU A 76 12.35 8.61 -3.99
C LEU A 76 12.37 8.17 -2.52
N SER A 77 11.99 9.09 -1.66
CA SER A 77 11.85 8.90 -0.21
C SER A 77 11.24 7.52 0.09
N PRO A 78 11.80 6.75 1.05
CA PRO A 78 11.29 5.43 1.39
C PRO A 78 9.78 5.52 1.61
N TYR A 79 9.02 4.70 0.88
CA TYR A 79 7.57 4.64 1.02
C TYR A 79 7.21 4.54 2.50
N SER A 80 6.34 5.41 2.98
CA SER A 80 5.90 5.43 4.37
C SER A 80 4.53 4.79 4.50
N GLU A 81 4.10 4.54 5.73
CA GLU A 81 2.76 4.05 6.04
C GLU A 81 1.62 4.95 5.52
N LYS A 82 1.95 6.17 5.09
CA LYS A 82 1.02 7.14 4.49
C LYS A 82 0.37 6.64 3.21
N VAL A 83 0.98 5.70 2.49
CA VAL A 83 0.38 5.09 1.30
C VAL A 83 -0.93 4.36 1.62
N ASP A 84 -1.04 3.76 2.80
CA ASP A 84 -2.27 3.13 3.26
C ASP A 84 -3.32 4.18 3.63
N ILE A 85 -2.89 5.33 4.16
CA ILE A 85 -3.78 6.46 4.49
C ILE A 85 -4.40 7.07 3.23
N TRP A 86 -3.61 7.22 2.16
CA TRP A 86 -4.12 7.61 0.84
C TRP A 86 -5.19 6.64 0.35
N SER A 87 -4.88 5.34 0.39
CA SER A 87 -5.79 4.28 -0.07
C SER A 87 -7.11 4.32 0.70
N ILE A 88 -7.05 4.52 2.01
CA ILE A 88 -8.23 4.72 2.87
C ILE A 88 -9.04 5.94 2.41
N GLY A 89 -8.37 7.07 2.13
CA GLY A 89 -9.04 8.26 1.60
C GLY A 89 -9.82 7.98 0.31
N CYS A 90 -9.24 7.22 -0.62
CA CYS A 90 -9.91 6.78 -1.84
C CYS A 90 -11.07 5.80 -1.61
N ILE A 91 -11.05 5.03 -0.51
CA ILE A 91 -12.15 4.10 -0.15
C ILE A 91 -13.35 4.84 0.45
N PHE A 92 -13.13 5.96 1.14
CA PHE A 92 -14.19 6.73 1.80
C PHE A 92 -14.86 7.80 0.92
N ALA A 93 -14.24 8.19 -0.19
CA ALA A 93 -14.77 9.17 -1.15
C ALA A 93 -15.92 8.59 -1.99
#